data_AF-A0A0F2JB52-F1
#
_entry.id   AF-A0A0F2JB52-F1
#
_cell.length_a   1.000
_cell.length_b   1.000
_cell.length_c   1.000
_cell.angle_alpha   90.00
_cell.angle_beta   90.00
_cell.angle_gamma   90.00
#
_symmetry.space_group_name_H-M   'P 1'
#
loop_
_entity.id
_entity.type
_entity.pdbx_description
1 polymer ?
#
loop_
_entity_poly.entity_id
_entity_poly.type
_entity_poly.pdbx_seq_one_letter_code
_entity_poly.pdbx_strand_id
1 'polypeptide(L)'
;MLFCAVPILWAAVTDFRKRIIPDWTWIAVLLIGGASAFLFNTPYIPLLERILGLLLPGVTLLFLAVKYGGVGGGDIKLTAAMGFCFGLCGLVAILFFALLPASLYAKATKQKSVPLAVFLCVGFFVYAGLSRFS
;
A
#
# COMPACT_ATOMS: atom_id res chain seq x y z
N MET A 1 -11.19 2.36 -7.74
CA MET A 1 -10.69 1.42 -6.70
C MET A 1 -10.24 0.08 -7.27
N LEU A 2 -11.06 -0.65 -8.04
CA LEU A 2 -10.69 -1.97 -8.60
C LEU A 2 -9.50 -1.96 -9.58
N PHE A 3 -9.29 -0.87 -10.33
CA PHE A 3 -8.18 -0.78 -11.28
C PHE A 3 -6.79 -0.89 -10.63
N CYS A 4 -6.66 -0.48 -9.36
CA CYS A 4 -5.41 -0.63 -8.60
C CYS A 4 -5.15 -2.08 -8.17
N ALA A 5 -6.16 -2.96 -8.21
CA ALA A 5 -6.01 -4.34 -7.80
C ALA A 5 -4.96 -5.06 -8.65
N VAL A 6 -4.97 -4.86 -9.97
CA VAL A 6 -4.05 -5.52 -10.90
C VAL A 6 -2.57 -5.22 -10.59
N PRO A 7 -2.13 -3.94 -10.52
CA PRO A 7 -0.73 -3.63 -10.19
C PRO A 7 -0.35 -4.02 -8.76
N ILE A 8 -1.27 -3.95 -7.79
CA ILE A 8 -1.01 -4.37 -6.40
C ILE A 8 -0.83 -5.89 -6.32
N LEU A 9 -1.67 -6.66 -7.01
CA LEU A 9 -1.57 -8.13 -7.05
C LEU A 9 -0.30 -8.57 -7.76
N TRP A 10 0.07 -7.89 -8.84
CA TRP A 10 1.34 -8.11 -9.52
C TRP A 10 2.54 -7.79 -8.64
N ALA A 11 2.48 -6.67 -7.89
CA ALA A 11 3.51 -6.31 -6.92
C ALA A 11 3.63 -7.38 -5.82
N ALA A 12 2.52 -7.84 -5.26
CA ALA A 12 2.49 -8.89 -4.24
C ALA A 12 3.06 -10.23 -4.74
N VAL A 13 2.66 -10.68 -5.94
CA VAL A 13 3.17 -11.92 -6.52
C VAL A 13 4.67 -11.82 -6.82
N THR A 14 5.13 -10.67 -7.33
CA THR A 14 6.55 -10.44 -7.64
C THR A 14 7.38 -10.32 -6.37
N ASP A 15 6.84 -9.67 -5.33
CA ASP A 15 7.47 -9.56 -4.01
C ASP A 15 7.59 -10.93 -3.34
N PHE A 16 6.55 -11.77 -3.40
CA PHE A 16 6.60 -13.14 -2.89
C PHE A 16 7.63 -14.02 -3.62
N ARG A 17 7.73 -13.89 -4.94
CA ARG A 17 8.61 -14.73 -5.76
C ARG A 17 10.06 -14.26 -5.85
N LYS A 18 10.28 -12.94 -5.89
CA LYS A 18 11.58 -12.33 -6.21
C LYS A 18 12.04 -11.31 -5.18
N ARG A 19 11.19 -10.92 -4.21
CA ARG A 19 11.45 -9.83 -3.24
C ARG A 19 11.90 -8.52 -3.89
N ILE A 20 11.42 -8.26 -5.11
CA ILE A 20 11.68 -7.05 -5.87
C ILE A 20 10.33 -6.55 -6.36
N ILE A 21 10.02 -5.31 -6.01
CA ILE A 21 8.81 -4.63 -6.50
C ILE A 21 9.20 -3.86 -7.76
N PRO A 22 8.68 -4.24 -8.94
CA PRO A 22 9.02 -3.57 -10.19
C PRO A 22 8.46 -2.14 -10.21
N ASP A 23 9.24 -1.19 -10.74
CA ASP A 23 8.88 0.24 -10.63
C ASP A 23 7.55 0.61 -11.30
N TRP A 24 7.15 -0.15 -12.32
CA TRP A 24 5.89 0.06 -13.03
C TRP A 24 4.65 -0.10 -12.15
N THR A 25 4.69 -0.87 -11.05
CA THR A 25 3.51 -1.11 -10.22
C THR A 25 3.11 0.11 -9.40
N TRP A 26 4.07 0.74 -8.72
CA TRP A 26 3.80 1.95 -7.94
C TRP A 26 3.48 3.14 -8.85
N ILE A 27 4.10 3.23 -10.04
CA ILE A 27 3.76 4.23 -11.06
C ILE A 27 2.31 4.05 -11.52
N ALA A 28 1.91 2.82 -11.85
CA ALA A 28 0.53 2.54 -12.27
C ALA A 28 -0.49 2.89 -11.19
N VAL A 29 -0.22 2.53 -9.92
CA VAL A 29 -1.10 2.87 -8.79
C VAL A 29 -1.21 4.39 -8.61
N LEU A 30 -0.10 5.12 -8.71
CA LEU A 30 -0.08 6.58 -8.58
C LEU A 30 -0.86 7.24 -9.73
N LEU A 31 -0.66 6.76 -10.96
CA LEU A 31 -1.34 7.27 -12.16
C LEU A 31 -2.84 7.00 -12.10
N ILE A 32 -3.27 5.80 -11.68
CA ILE A 32 -4.68 5.48 -11.45
C ILE A 32 -5.25 6.34 -10.32
N GLY A 33 -4.51 6.56 -9.24
CA GLY A 33 -4.93 7.41 -8.12
C GLY A 33 -5.06 8.89 -8.51
N GLY A 34 -4.17 9.39 -9.37
CA GLY A 34 -4.21 10.75 -9.92
C GLY A 34 -5.36 10.92 -10.91
N ALA A 35 -5.51 9.97 -11.83
CA ALA A 35 -6.64 9.93 -12.76
C ALA A 35 -7.97 9.84 -12.01
N SER A 36 -8.06 9.06 -10.92
CA SER A 36 -9.27 9.00 -10.10
C SER A 36 -9.54 10.31 -9.37
N ALA A 37 -8.50 11.06 -8.97
CA ALA A 37 -8.65 12.39 -8.38
C ALA A 37 -9.29 13.38 -9.35
N PHE A 38 -8.91 13.26 -10.62
CA PHE A 38 -9.31 14.22 -11.66
C PHE A 38 -10.63 13.84 -12.34
N LEU A 39 -10.87 12.54 -12.57
CA LEU A 39 -12.05 12.02 -13.28
C LEU A 39 -13.22 11.69 -12.36
N PHE A 40 -12.97 11.24 -11.13
CA PHE A 40 -14.01 10.81 -10.20
C PHE A 40 -13.98 11.70 -8.96
N ASN A 41 -14.66 12.85 -9.05
CA ASN A 41 -14.81 13.83 -7.95
C ASN A 41 -15.67 13.32 -6.77
N THR A 42 -15.86 12.01 -6.67
CA THR A 42 -16.70 11.31 -5.69
C THR A 42 -16.00 10.00 -5.30
N PRO A 43 -15.64 9.77 -4.03
CA PRO A 43 -15.87 10.60 -2.84
C PRO A 43 -14.94 11.81 -2.76
N TYR A 44 -15.39 12.89 -2.10
CA TYR A 44 -14.64 14.14 -1.92
C TYR A 44 -13.48 13.95 -0.93
N ILE A 45 -12.44 13.22 -1.35
CA ILE A 45 -11.20 13.12 -0.58
C ILE A 45 -10.46 14.43 -0.82
N PRO A 46 -10.29 15.30 0.19
CA PRO A 46 -9.59 16.56 -0.01
C PRO A 46 -8.17 16.28 -0.50
N LEU A 47 -7.67 17.10 -1.43
CA LEU A 47 -6.31 17.00 -1.95
C LEU A 47 -5.27 16.93 -0.82
N LEU A 48 -5.54 17.62 0.29
CA LEU A 48 -4.73 17.58 1.50
C LEU A 48 -4.64 16.17 2.11
N GLU A 49 -5.75 15.42 2.19
CA GLU A 49 -5.72 14.02 2.67
C GLU A 49 -4.96 13.09 1.74
N ARG A 50 -4.98 13.33 0.43
CA ARG A 50 -4.20 12.55 -0.55
C ARG A 50 -2.71 12.83 -0.41
N ILE A 51 -2.33 14.10 -0.22
CA ILE A 51 -0.93 14.49 0.00
C ILE A 51 -0.44 13.96 1.36
N LEU A 52 -1.25 14.08 2.41
CA LEU A 52 -0.94 13.49 3.72
C LEU A 52 -0.85 11.96 3.61
N GLY A 53 -1.77 11.34 2.87
CA GLY A 53 -1.76 9.92 2.55
C GLY A 53 -0.55 9.49 1.74
N LEU A 54 0.06 10.35 0.92
CA LEU A 54 1.33 10.05 0.25
C LEU A 54 2.51 10.17 1.22
N LEU A 55 2.55 11.27 1.98
CA LEU A 55 3.73 11.74 2.68
C LEU A 55 3.93 11.05 4.03
N LEU A 56 2.87 10.90 4.84
CA LEU A 56 2.94 10.25 6.15
C LEU A 56 3.42 8.79 6.09
N PRO A 57 2.80 7.90 5.30
CA PRO A 57 3.25 6.50 5.23
C PRO A 57 4.60 6.36 4.53
N GLY A 58 4.89 7.21 3.54
CA GLY A 58 6.19 7.23 2.87
C GLY A 58 7.30 7.57 3.86
N VAL A 59 7.13 8.66 4.63
CA VAL A 59 8.12 9.11 5.62
C VAL A 59 8.24 8.13 6.78
N THR A 60 7.13 7.59 7.29
CA THR A 60 7.17 6.62 8.40
C THR A 60 7.88 5.32 8.01
N LEU A 61 7.60 4.76 6.83
CA LEU A 61 8.30 3.56 6.34
C LEU A 61 9.76 3.85 5.98
N LEU A 62 10.08 5.04 5.45
CA LEU A 62 11.46 5.45 5.20
C LEU A 62 12.25 5.57 6.50
N PHE A 63 11.66 6.17 7.54
CA PHE A 63 12.27 6.24 8.85
C PHE A 63 12.50 4.84 9.45
N LEU A 64 11.52 3.94 9.30
CA LEU A 64 11.64 2.55 9.74
C LEU A 64 12.74 1.79 8.97
N ALA A 65 12.83 2.01 7.65
CA ALA A 65 13.86 1.43 6.81
C ALA A 65 15.27 1.87 7.22
N VAL A 66 15.46 3.16 7.53
CA VAL A 66 16.74 3.71 7.99
C VAL A 66 17.11 3.22 9.39
N LYS A 67 16.13 3.13 10.31
CA LYS A 67 16.40 2.80 11.72
C LYS A 67 16.57 1.32 11.98
N TYR A 68 15.71 0.47 11.40
CA TYR A 68 15.67 -0.96 11.70
C TYR A 68 16.25 -1.82 10.58
N GLY A 69 16.31 -1.30 9.35
CA GLY A 69 16.66 -2.09 8.16
C GLY A 69 15.63 -3.18 7.89
N GLY A 70 15.34 -3.44 6.61
CA GLY A 70 14.48 -4.56 6.21
C GLY A 70 13.14 -4.18 5.57
N VAL A 71 12.84 -2.89 5.39
CA VAL A 71 11.79 -2.43 4.49
C VAL A 71 12.41 -2.07 3.15
N GLY A 72 11.90 -2.64 2.05
CA GLY A 72 12.41 -2.36 0.71
C GLY A 72 12.00 -0.97 0.23
N GLY A 73 12.87 -0.30 -0.54
CA GLY A 73 12.53 0.98 -1.18
C GLY A 73 11.27 0.90 -2.07
N GLY A 74 11.02 -0.27 -2.66
CA GLY A 74 9.79 -0.57 -3.40
C GLY A 74 8.54 -0.55 -2.52
N ASP A 75 8.61 -1.08 -1.29
CA ASP A 75 7.48 -1.09 -0.35
C ASP A 75 7.10 0.33 0.05
N ILE A 76 8.10 1.18 0.29
CA ILE A 76 7.91 2.60 0.64
C ILE A 76 7.17 3.32 -0.50
N LYS A 77 7.66 3.19 -1.74
CA LYS A 77 7.05 3.84 -2.90
C LYS A 77 5.64 3.32 -3.18
N LEU A 78 5.43 2.00 -3.08
CA LEU A 78 4.13 1.39 -3.31
C LEU A 78 3.11 1.83 -2.25
N THR A 79 3.50 1.81 -0.97
CA THR A 79 2.63 2.23 0.14
C THR A 79 2.29 3.71 0.04
N ALA A 80 3.26 4.56 -0.33
CA ALA A 80 3.02 5.98 -0.60
C ALA A 80 2.02 6.17 -1.75
N ALA A 81 2.23 5.47 -2.89
CA ALA A 81 1.32 5.52 -4.03
C ALA A 81 -0.11 5.06 -3.66
N MET A 82 -0.22 4.01 -2.82
CA MET A 82 -1.51 3.55 -2.30
C MET A 82 -2.15 4.60 -1.39
N GLY A 83 -1.39 5.25 -0.50
CA GLY A 83 -1.93 6.31 0.34
C GLY A 83 -2.37 7.55 -0.43
N PHE A 84 -1.73 7.87 -1.56
CA PHE A 84 -2.23 8.88 -2.48
C PHE A 84 -3.54 8.47 -3.16
N CYS A 85 -3.67 7.19 -3.51
CA CYS A 85 -4.85 6.66 -4.19
C CYS A 85 -6.07 6.48 -3.27
N PHE A 86 -5.87 6.06 -2.03
CA PHE A 86 -6.93 5.73 -1.07
C PHE A 86 -7.13 6.80 0.01
N GLY A 87 -6.22 7.78 0.10
CA GLY A 87 -6.16 8.74 1.19
C GLY A 87 -5.56 8.14 2.47
N LEU A 88 -5.31 9.01 3.45
CA LEU A 88 -4.70 8.63 4.72
C LEU A 88 -5.56 7.59 5.47
N CYS A 89 -6.85 7.87 5.63
CA CYS A 89 -7.76 7.02 6.40
C CYS A 89 -7.92 5.61 5.78
N GLY A 90 -8.06 5.54 4.45
CA GLY A 90 -8.15 4.28 3.72
C GLY A 90 -6.86 3.47 3.85
N LEU A 91 -5.70 4.14 3.74
CA LEU A 91 -4.43 3.45 3.92
C LEU A 91 -4.20 2.96 5.34
N VAL A 92 -4.59 3.74 6.37
CA VAL A 92 -4.47 3.31 7.77
C VAL A 92 -5.29 2.05 8.00
N ALA A 93 -6.50 1.96 7.46
CA ALA A 93 -7.31 0.75 7.52
C ALA A 93 -6.61 -0.43 6.81
N ILE A 94 -6.11 -0.23 5.59
CA ILE A 94 -5.36 -1.25 4.83
C ILE A 94 -4.15 -1.76 5.62
N LEU A 95 -3.34 -0.85 6.18
CA LEU A 95 -2.17 -1.18 6.97
C LEU A 95 -2.54 -1.92 8.26
N PHE A 96 -3.62 -1.50 8.93
CA PHE A 96 -4.11 -2.17 10.13
C PHE A 96 -4.47 -3.63 9.84
N PHE A 97 -5.21 -3.88 8.75
CA PHE A 97 -5.53 -5.24 8.32
C PHE A 97 -4.31 -6.01 7.79
N ALA A 98 -3.31 -5.34 7.24
CA ALA A 98 -2.06 -5.96 6.79
C ALA A 98 -1.14 -6.34 7.97
N LEU A 99 -1.13 -5.56 9.05
CA LEU A 99 -0.27 -5.74 10.23
C LEU A 99 -0.63 -6.99 11.04
N LEU A 100 -1.92 -7.35 11.11
CA LEU A 100 -2.38 -8.55 11.81
C LEU A 100 -1.73 -9.84 11.26
N PRO A 101 -1.88 -10.18 9.96
CA PRO A 101 -1.22 -11.33 9.37
C PRO A 101 0.30 -11.15 9.28
N ALA A 102 0.81 -9.93 9.07
CA ALA A 102 2.25 -9.69 9.01
C ALA A 102 2.96 -9.98 10.34
N SER A 103 2.36 -9.56 11.48
CA SER A 103 2.93 -9.80 12.81
C SER A 103 2.87 -11.26 13.23
N LEU A 104 1.78 -11.96 12.92
CA LEU A 104 1.67 -13.41 13.10
C LEU A 104 2.69 -14.16 12.25
N TYR A 105 2.83 -13.78 10.98
CA TYR A 105 3.79 -14.39 10.05
C TYR A 105 5.23 -14.14 10.49
N ALA A 106 5.58 -12.90 10.86
CA ALA A 106 6.91 -12.54 11.36
C ALA A 106 7.29 -13.35 12.61
N LYS A 107 6.35 -13.51 13.55
CA LYS A 107 6.55 -14.29 14.77
C LYS A 107 6.68 -15.79 14.48
N ALA A 108 5.87 -16.31 13.55
CA ALA A 108 5.87 -17.73 13.19
C ALA A 108 7.10 -18.15 12.37
N THR A 109 7.54 -17.32 11.42
CA THR A 109 8.62 -17.70 10.50
C THR A 109 10.01 -17.27 10.97
N LYS A 110 10.15 -16.40 12.00
CA LYS A 110 11.42 -15.81 12.46
C LYS A 110 12.30 -15.25 11.33
N GLN A 111 11.72 -15.00 10.15
CA GLN A 111 12.47 -14.55 8.99
C GLN A 111 12.68 -13.04 9.07
N LYS A 112 13.90 -12.63 8.73
CA LYS A 112 14.36 -11.23 8.77
C LYS A 112 13.67 -10.31 7.75
N SER A 113 12.91 -10.87 6.81
CA SER A 113 12.38 -10.16 5.64
C SER A 113 11.00 -10.70 5.30
N VAL A 114 10.00 -9.91 5.66
CA VAL A 114 8.58 -10.19 5.47
C VAL A 114 8.15 -9.52 4.15
N PRO A 115 7.53 -10.24 3.20
CA PRO A 115 7.08 -9.66 1.94
C PRO A 115 5.89 -8.72 2.17
N LEU A 116 6.19 -7.45 2.43
CA LEU A 116 5.25 -6.43 2.93
C LEU A 116 4.15 -6.15 1.91
N ALA A 117 4.46 -6.18 0.62
CA ALA A 117 3.50 -5.97 -0.47
C ALA A 117 2.38 -7.02 -0.50
N VAL A 118 2.66 -8.27 -0.08
CA VAL A 118 1.63 -9.33 -0.01
C VAL A 118 0.58 -8.99 1.05
N PHE A 119 1.03 -8.56 2.23
CA PHE A 119 0.12 -8.17 3.31
C PHE A 119 -0.65 -6.90 2.96
N LEU A 120 0.00 -5.94 2.30
CA LEU A 120 -0.65 -4.73 1.78
C LEU A 120 -1.75 -5.06 0.75
N CYS A 121 -1.51 -6.07 -0.11
CA CYS A 121 -2.50 -6.56 -1.07
C CYS A 121 -3.72 -7.16 -0.36
N VAL A 122 -3.51 -7.99 0.67
CA VAL A 122 -4.60 -8.54 1.48
C VAL A 122 -5.40 -7.43 2.16
N GLY A 123 -4.72 -6.46 2.79
CA GLY A 123 -5.38 -5.31 3.41
C GLY A 123 -6.20 -4.49 2.41
N PHE A 124 -5.68 -4.31 1.19
CA PHE A 124 -6.41 -3.64 0.11
C PHE A 124 -7.69 -4.38 -0.29
N PHE A 125 -7.65 -5.71 -0.45
CA PHE A 125 -8.84 -6.49 -0.77
C PHE A 125 -9.90 -6.42 0.33
N VAL A 126 -9.48 -6.47 1.59
CA VAL A 126 -10.38 -6.33 2.75
C VAL A 126 -11.02 -4.94 2.75
N TYR A 127 -10.23 -3.88 2.59
CA TYR A 127 -10.74 -2.51 2.51
C TYR A 127 -11.68 -2.29 1.32
N ALA A 128 -11.34 -2.82 0.14
CA ALA A 128 -12.17 -2.73 -1.06
C ALA A 128 -13.48 -3.53 -0.93
N GLY A 129 -13.48 -4.61 -0.14
CA GLY A 129 -14.68 -5.34 0.24
C GLY A 129 -15.56 -4.54 1.20
N LEU A 130 -14.98 -3.92 2.23
CA LEU A 130 -15.70 -3.08 3.19
C LEU A 130 -16.29 -1.82 2.55
N SER A 131 -15.55 -1.15 1.66
CA SER A 131 -16.02 0.06 0.97
C SER A 131 -17.09 -0.20 -0.08
N ARG A 132 -17.40 -1.47 -0.38
CA ARG A 132 -18.53 -1.87 -1.23
C ARG A 132 -19.87 -1.92 -0.49
N PHE A 133 -19.86 -1.90 0.85
CA PHE A 133 -21.05 -2.03 1.70
C PHE A 133 -21.46 -0.71 2.41
N SER A 134 -20.74 0.40 2.21
CA SER A 134 -21.09 1.75 2.67
C SER A 134 -21.43 2.64 1.49
#